data_AF-A0A7V9LVG2-F1
#
_entry.id   AF-A0A7V9LVG2-F1
#
_cell.length_a   1.000
_cell.length_b   1.000
_cell.length_c   1.000
_cell.angle_alpha   90.00
_cell.angle_beta   90.00
_cell.angle_gamma   90.00
#
_symmetry.space_group_name_H-M   'P 1'
#
loop_
_entity.id
_entity.type
_entity.pdbx_description
1 polymer ?
#
loop_
_entity_poly.entity_id
_entity_poly.type
_entity_poly.pdbx_seq_one_letter_code
_entity_poly.pdbx_strand_id
1 'polypeptide(L)'
;MLFQRAVLDGIAAGTISLAFRRGKPRVSVGSTLRTRIGVLVIDEVTQVEEGDVTDEDAARAGAASRAEVIDRFPCRPDRSLWRVRLHLAGPDPRIALRDSADLTLEDVARLEQRLQRLDHASTHGPWTAATLATIEQRPATRAADLAASLGRDMLPFKIDVRKLKELGLTESLDVGYRLSPRGTAFLRSRADAEPS
;
A
#
# COMPACT_ATOMS: atom_id res chain seq x y z
N MET A 1 -10.45 5.75 -1.58
CA MET A 1 -11.69 4.97 -1.39
C MET A 1 -11.36 3.83 -0.46
N LEU A 2 -12.30 3.40 0.37
CA LEU A 2 -12.16 2.17 1.15
C LEU A 2 -13.09 1.15 0.50
N PHE A 3 -12.55 0.01 0.09
CA PHE A 3 -13.32 -1.10 -0.46
C PHE A 3 -13.62 -2.11 0.64
N GLN A 4 -14.87 -2.53 0.72
CA GLN A 4 -15.27 -3.64 1.56
C GLN A 4 -14.67 -4.94 1.01
N ARG A 5 -14.54 -5.96 1.87
CA ARG A 5 -13.91 -7.23 1.51
C ARG A 5 -14.63 -7.92 0.33
N ALA A 6 -15.96 -8.01 0.38
CA ALA A 6 -16.78 -8.58 -0.68
C ALA A 6 -16.57 -7.88 -2.03
N VAL A 7 -16.43 -6.55 -2.03
CA VAL A 7 -16.16 -5.78 -3.26
C VAL A 7 -14.79 -6.13 -3.83
N LEU A 8 -13.76 -6.27 -2.99
CA LEU A 8 -12.43 -6.69 -3.44
C LEU A 8 -12.47 -8.12 -4.00
N ASP A 9 -13.13 -9.06 -3.32
CA ASP A 9 -13.19 -10.44 -3.80
C ASP A 9 -13.93 -10.52 -5.16
N GLY A 10 -14.99 -9.73 -5.37
CA GLY A 10 -15.65 -9.60 -6.68
C GLY A 10 -14.80 -8.94 -7.76
N ILE A 11 -13.97 -7.95 -7.41
CA ILE A 11 -13.01 -7.35 -8.36
C ILE A 11 -11.96 -8.40 -8.76
N ALA A 12 -11.45 -9.18 -7.81
CA ALA A 12 -10.49 -10.25 -8.08
C ALA A 12 -11.08 -11.35 -8.96
N ALA A 13 -12.37 -11.66 -8.79
CA ALA A 13 -13.10 -12.60 -9.63
C ALA A 13 -13.52 -12.03 -10.99
N GLY A 14 -13.30 -10.73 -11.25
CA GLY A 14 -13.70 -10.05 -12.48
C GLY A 14 -15.20 -9.74 -12.58
N THR A 15 -15.99 -9.99 -11.54
CA THR A 15 -17.44 -9.72 -11.51
C THR A 15 -17.77 -8.28 -11.16
N ILE A 16 -16.85 -7.56 -10.48
CA ILE A 16 -16.99 -6.15 -10.13
C ILE A 16 -15.94 -5.32 -10.86
N SER A 17 -16.38 -4.26 -11.53
CA SER A 17 -15.52 -3.31 -12.25
C SER A 17 -15.91 -1.84 -12.03
N LEU A 18 -16.96 -1.59 -11.25
CA LEU A 18 -17.45 -0.25 -10.92
C LEU A 18 -17.45 -0.02 -9.41
N ALA A 19 -17.26 1.24 -9.03
CA ALA A 19 -17.44 1.71 -7.68
C ALA A 19 -18.18 3.05 -7.68
N PHE A 20 -19.16 3.17 -6.79
CA PHE A 20 -19.89 4.41 -6.58
C PHE A 20 -19.40 5.16 -5.35
N ARG A 21 -19.54 6.48 -5.37
CA ARG A 21 -19.20 7.36 -4.24
C ARG A 21 -19.99 8.65 -4.27
N ARG A 22 -20.33 9.16 -3.08
CA ARG A 22 -20.76 10.55 -2.89
C ARG A 22 -19.59 11.49 -2.61
N GLY A 23 -19.51 12.57 -3.39
CA GLY A 23 -18.45 13.57 -3.34
C GLY A 23 -17.24 13.21 -4.22
N LYS A 24 -16.54 14.24 -4.71
CA LYS A 24 -15.45 14.10 -5.68
C LYS A 24 -14.40 13.10 -5.19
N PRO A 25 -14.07 12.07 -5.98
CA PRO A 25 -13.06 11.10 -5.59
C PRO A 25 -11.67 11.76 -5.54
N ARG A 26 -10.83 11.31 -4.60
CA ARG A 26 -9.42 11.72 -4.48
C ARG A 26 -8.49 10.89 -5.38
N VAL A 27 -9.03 10.36 -6.48
CA VAL A 27 -8.31 9.58 -7.47
C VAL A 27 -8.57 10.16 -8.84
N SER A 28 -7.61 9.98 -9.74
CA SER A 28 -7.67 10.45 -11.12
C SER A 28 -7.61 9.26 -12.07
N VAL A 29 -8.06 9.45 -13.31
CA VAL A 29 -7.87 8.46 -14.38
C VAL A 29 -6.38 8.12 -14.52
N GLY A 30 -6.05 6.84 -14.68
CA GLY A 30 -4.71 6.30 -14.74
C GLY A 30 -4.01 6.15 -13.37
N SER A 31 -4.59 6.67 -12.29
CA SER A 31 -4.00 6.49 -10.95
C SER A 31 -4.19 5.07 -10.45
N THR A 32 -3.31 4.65 -9.54
CA THR A 32 -3.32 3.31 -8.95
C THR A 32 -3.66 3.32 -7.47
N LEU A 33 -4.35 2.27 -7.02
CA LEU A 33 -4.70 2.02 -5.63
C LEU A 33 -4.20 0.65 -5.21
N ARG A 34 -3.37 0.61 -4.18
CA ARG A 34 -2.92 -0.66 -3.59
C ARG A 34 -3.97 -1.18 -2.62
N THR A 35 -4.34 -2.44 -2.80
CA THR A 35 -5.35 -3.14 -2.00
C THR A 35 -4.84 -4.53 -1.58
N ARG A 36 -5.63 -5.27 -0.81
CA ARG A 36 -5.27 -6.64 -0.38
C ARG A 36 -5.22 -7.65 -1.53
N ILE A 37 -5.92 -7.38 -2.64
CA ILE A 37 -5.94 -8.26 -3.82
C ILE A 37 -4.90 -7.87 -4.87
N GLY A 38 -4.14 -6.79 -4.63
CA GLY A 38 -3.15 -6.25 -5.57
C GLY A 38 -3.38 -4.78 -5.90
N VAL A 39 -2.89 -4.37 -7.07
CA VAL A 39 -2.98 -3.00 -7.57
C VAL A 39 -4.21 -2.84 -8.44
N LEU A 40 -5.10 -1.93 -8.04
CA LEU A 40 -6.20 -1.48 -8.88
C LEU A 40 -5.77 -0.27 -9.71
N VAL A 41 -6.19 -0.21 -10.96
CA VAL A 41 -6.05 0.98 -11.83
C VAL A 41 -7.41 1.64 -11.97
N ILE A 42 -7.44 2.97 -11.92
CA ILE A 42 -8.64 3.77 -12.17
C ILE A 42 -8.72 4.07 -13.66
N ASP A 43 -9.68 3.46 -14.34
CA ASP A 43 -9.85 3.63 -15.78
C ASP A 43 -10.67 4.86 -16.13
N GLU A 44 -11.62 5.21 -15.28
CA GLU A 44 -12.57 6.28 -15.56
C GLU A 44 -13.15 6.85 -14.27
N VAL A 45 -13.40 8.15 -14.26
CA VAL A 45 -14.02 8.87 -13.15
C VAL A 45 -15.05 9.83 -13.72
N THR A 46 -16.33 9.52 -13.52
CA THR A 46 -17.43 10.24 -14.16
C THR A 46 -18.45 10.66 -13.11
N GLN A 47 -18.85 11.93 -13.12
CA GLN A 47 -19.98 12.40 -12.33
C GLN A 47 -21.26 11.93 -13.03
N VAL A 48 -22.17 11.32 -12.27
CA VAL A 48 -23.42 10.77 -12.80
C VAL A 48 -24.59 11.26 -11.95
N GLU A 49 -25.78 11.34 -12.55
CA GLU A 49 -27.02 11.53 -11.81
C GLU A 49 -27.58 10.19 -11.34
N GLU A 50 -28.50 10.21 -10.37
CA GLU A 50 -29.11 8.98 -9.86
C GLU A 50 -29.94 8.27 -10.95
N GLY A 51 -30.49 9.04 -11.90
CA GLY A 51 -31.19 8.53 -13.08
C GLY A 51 -30.31 7.73 -14.04
N ASP A 52 -29.01 8.03 -14.08
CA ASP A 52 -28.06 7.40 -15.03
C ASP A 52 -27.54 6.05 -14.53
N VAL A 53 -27.76 5.73 -13.26
CA VAL A 53 -27.36 4.44 -12.68
C VAL A 53 -28.31 3.36 -13.16
N THR A 54 -27.78 2.35 -13.83
CA THR A 54 -28.56 1.20 -14.32
C THR A 54 -28.44 0.00 -13.37
N ASP A 55 -29.29 -1.02 -13.55
CA ASP A 55 -29.11 -2.30 -12.84
C ASP A 55 -27.85 -3.05 -13.28
N GLU A 56 -27.40 -2.85 -14.52
CA GLU A 56 -26.11 -3.38 -14.99
C GLU A 56 -24.95 -2.73 -14.23
N ASP A 57 -25.00 -1.40 -14.05
CA ASP A 57 -24.03 -0.67 -13.24
C ASP A 57 -24.03 -1.17 -11.79
N ALA A 58 -25.21 -1.45 -11.23
CA ALA A 58 -25.36 -2.00 -9.89
C ALA A 58 -24.70 -3.38 -9.78
N ALA A 59 -24.97 -4.28 -10.72
CA ALA A 59 -24.34 -5.61 -10.77
C ALA A 59 -22.82 -5.50 -10.85
N ARG A 60 -22.30 -4.65 -11.74
CA ARG A 60 -20.86 -4.37 -11.89
C ARG A 60 -20.24 -3.64 -10.69
N ALA A 61 -21.04 -3.12 -9.77
CA ALA A 61 -20.61 -2.54 -8.50
C ALA A 61 -20.81 -3.49 -7.30
N GLY A 62 -21.30 -4.72 -7.54
CA GLY A 62 -21.59 -5.69 -6.49
C GLY A 62 -22.82 -5.35 -5.65
N ALA A 63 -23.79 -4.63 -6.24
CA ALA A 63 -25.12 -4.40 -5.68
C ALA A 63 -26.15 -5.23 -6.42
N ALA A 64 -27.21 -5.65 -5.73
CA ALA A 64 -28.29 -6.46 -6.27
C ALA A 64 -29.23 -5.66 -7.19
N SER A 65 -29.29 -4.34 -7.03
CA SER A 65 -30.12 -3.45 -7.85
C SER A 65 -29.65 -2.00 -7.82
N ARG A 66 -30.13 -1.20 -8.76
CA ARG A 66 -29.97 0.26 -8.75
C ARG A 66 -30.44 0.87 -7.43
N ALA A 67 -31.57 0.42 -6.89
CA ALA A 67 -32.13 0.95 -5.64
C ALA A 67 -31.12 0.78 -4.48
N GLU A 68 -30.45 -0.37 -4.39
CA GLU A 68 -29.44 -0.61 -3.38
C GLU A 68 -28.23 0.34 -3.52
N VAL A 69 -27.82 0.67 -4.75
CA VAL A 69 -26.75 1.65 -4.99
C VAL A 69 -27.17 3.03 -4.47
N ILE A 70 -28.39 3.48 -4.75
CA ILE A 70 -28.89 4.78 -4.32
C ILE A 70 -29.02 4.83 -2.79
N ASP A 71 -29.57 3.79 -2.16
CA ASP A 71 -29.68 3.69 -0.70
C ASP A 71 -28.30 3.70 -0.01
N ARG A 72 -27.30 3.07 -0.63
CA ARG A 72 -25.91 3.06 -0.13
C ARG A 72 -25.22 4.42 -0.29
N PHE A 73 -25.64 5.22 -1.28
CA PHE A 73 -25.07 6.53 -1.61
C PHE A 73 -26.14 7.62 -1.74
N PRO A 74 -26.89 7.92 -0.66
CA PRO A 74 -28.06 8.76 -0.72
C PRO A 74 -27.72 10.19 -1.14
N CYS A 75 -28.70 10.86 -1.76
CA CYS A 75 -28.55 12.22 -2.24
C CYS A 75 -28.12 13.19 -1.15
N ARG A 76 -27.17 14.08 -1.47
CA ARG A 76 -26.77 15.19 -0.61
C ARG A 76 -26.61 16.47 -1.42
N PRO A 77 -27.11 17.62 -0.91
CA PRO A 77 -27.11 18.89 -1.65
C PRO A 77 -25.72 19.36 -2.09
N ASP A 78 -24.68 19.02 -1.30
CA ASP A 78 -23.30 19.45 -1.50
C ASP A 78 -22.42 18.40 -2.20
N ARG A 79 -22.98 17.25 -2.58
CA ARG A 79 -22.18 16.12 -3.09
C ARG A 79 -22.86 15.40 -4.24
N SER A 80 -22.26 15.49 -5.41
CA SER A 80 -22.65 14.68 -6.57
C SER A 80 -22.31 13.20 -6.38
N LEU A 81 -23.03 12.34 -7.12
CA LEU A 81 -22.70 10.93 -7.27
C LEU A 81 -21.61 10.78 -8.33
N TRP A 82 -20.66 9.89 -8.07
CA TRP A 82 -19.56 9.58 -8.97
C TRP A 82 -19.52 8.08 -9.22
N ARG A 83 -19.37 7.72 -10.49
CA ARG A 83 -19.10 6.37 -10.97
C ARG A 83 -17.61 6.28 -11.32
N VAL A 84 -16.94 5.28 -10.76
CA VAL A 84 -15.51 5.03 -10.96
C VAL A 84 -15.35 3.66 -11.57
N ARG A 85 -14.77 3.59 -12.77
CA ARG A 85 -14.40 2.33 -13.42
C ARG A 85 -12.98 1.97 -13.05
N LEU A 86 -12.77 0.69 -12.75
CA LEU A 86 -11.49 0.16 -12.30
C LEU A 86 -11.32 -1.30 -12.69
N HIS A 87 -10.06 -1.74 -12.72
CA HIS A 87 -9.71 -3.14 -12.87
C HIS A 87 -8.50 -3.50 -12.00
N LEU A 88 -8.32 -4.79 -11.75
CA LEU A 88 -7.12 -5.33 -11.11
C LEU A 88 -6.00 -5.44 -12.14
N ALA A 89 -4.93 -4.66 -11.97
CA ALA A 89 -3.78 -4.67 -12.87
C ALA A 89 -2.77 -5.79 -12.54
N GLY A 90 -2.78 -6.31 -11.31
CA GLY A 90 -1.90 -7.39 -10.90
C GLY A 90 -1.58 -7.39 -9.40
N PRO A 91 -0.68 -8.29 -8.95
CA PRO A 91 -0.28 -8.39 -7.54
C PRO A 91 0.42 -7.12 -7.06
N ASP A 92 0.44 -6.91 -5.74
CA ASP A 92 1.20 -5.79 -5.13
C ASP A 92 2.70 -5.97 -5.45
N PRO A 93 3.34 -5.02 -6.17
CA PRO A 93 4.75 -5.13 -6.56
C PRO A 93 5.71 -5.34 -5.38
N ARG A 94 5.32 -4.93 -4.16
CA ARG A 94 6.13 -5.14 -2.96
C ARG A 94 6.29 -6.61 -2.61
N ILE A 95 5.35 -7.47 -3.00
CA ILE A 95 5.45 -8.92 -2.78
C ILE A 95 6.61 -9.46 -3.61
N ALA A 96 6.63 -9.18 -4.91
CA ALA A 96 7.74 -9.60 -5.78
C ALA A 96 9.08 -9.00 -5.34
N LEU A 97 9.08 -7.72 -4.95
CA LEU A 97 10.31 -7.05 -4.49
C LEU A 97 10.86 -7.70 -3.22
N ARG A 98 10.04 -7.98 -2.21
CA ARG A 98 10.54 -8.48 -0.92
C ARG A 98 11.13 -9.89 -1.02
N ASP A 99 10.65 -10.69 -1.97
CA ASP A 99 11.09 -12.08 -2.20
C ASP A 99 12.38 -12.15 -3.05
N SER A 100 12.76 -11.04 -3.72
CA SER A 100 13.98 -10.94 -4.53
C SER A 100 15.23 -10.81 -3.66
N ALA A 101 15.82 -11.97 -3.31
CA ALA A 101 17.07 -12.07 -2.56
C ALA A 101 18.34 -11.96 -3.45
N ASP A 102 18.22 -12.23 -4.75
CA ASP A 102 19.33 -12.13 -5.70
C ASP A 102 19.54 -10.67 -6.13
N LEU A 103 20.29 -9.93 -5.32
CA LEU A 103 20.61 -8.52 -5.56
C LEU A 103 21.86 -8.38 -6.42
N THR A 104 21.74 -7.66 -7.54
CA THR A 104 22.92 -7.20 -8.29
C THR A 104 23.59 -6.03 -7.55
N LEU A 105 24.85 -5.72 -7.89
CA LEU A 105 25.53 -4.53 -7.37
C LEU A 105 24.76 -3.23 -7.68
N GLU A 106 24.10 -3.17 -8.84
CA GLU A 106 23.26 -2.02 -9.19
C GLU A 106 22.01 -1.92 -8.30
N ASP A 107 21.39 -3.05 -7.96
CA ASP A 107 20.26 -3.08 -7.03
C ASP A 107 20.65 -2.59 -5.64
N VAL A 108 21.81 -3.02 -5.15
CA VAL A 108 22.37 -2.60 -3.86
C VAL A 108 22.61 -1.09 -3.87
N ALA A 109 23.33 -0.57 -4.87
CA ALA A 109 23.61 0.87 -5.00
C ALA A 109 22.31 1.70 -5.09
N ARG A 110 21.29 1.21 -5.80
CA ARG A 110 19.99 1.87 -5.90
C ARG A 110 19.24 1.90 -4.57
N LEU A 111 19.31 0.81 -3.79
CA LEU A 111 18.74 0.76 -2.44
C LEU A 111 19.46 1.72 -1.50
N GLU A 112 20.80 1.75 -1.52
CA GLU A 112 21.59 2.68 -0.72
C GLU A 112 21.22 4.14 -0.99
N GLN A 113 21.16 4.54 -2.27
CA GLN A 113 20.75 5.89 -2.63
C GLN A 113 19.34 6.23 -2.12
N ARG A 114 18.41 5.27 -2.15
CA ARG A 114 17.05 5.49 -1.62
C ARG A 114 17.05 5.64 -0.10
N LEU A 115 17.82 4.82 0.62
CA LEU A 115 17.97 4.92 2.08
C LEU A 115 18.63 6.25 2.49
N GLN A 116 19.70 6.65 1.79
CA GLN A 116 20.37 7.94 2.03
C GLN A 116 19.43 9.13 1.84
N ARG A 117 18.55 9.11 0.81
CA ARG A 117 17.52 10.15 0.64
C ARG A 117 16.53 10.17 1.80
N LEU A 118 16.13 9.01 2.33
CA LEU A 118 15.23 8.93 3.49
C LEU A 118 15.88 9.45 4.78
N ASP A 119 17.17 9.19 4.96
CA ASP A 119 17.95 9.70 6.09
C ASP A 119 18.16 11.21 5.97
N HIS A 120 18.51 11.71 4.79
CA HIS A 120 18.70 13.15 4.55
C HIS A 120 17.40 13.96 4.73
N ALA A 121 16.25 13.41 4.34
CA ALA A 121 14.95 14.04 4.52
C ALA A 121 14.42 13.97 5.97
N SER A 122 15.11 13.29 6.87
CA SER A 122 14.70 13.10 8.26
C SER A 122 15.01 14.32 9.12
N THR A 123 14.06 14.73 9.96
CA THR A 123 14.26 15.81 10.95
C THR A 123 14.90 15.32 12.25
N HIS A 124 15.09 14.01 12.42
CA HIS A 124 15.65 13.38 13.62
C HIS A 124 16.98 12.65 13.34
N GLY A 125 17.60 12.97 12.21
CA GLY A 125 18.86 12.36 11.76
C GLY A 125 18.68 11.03 11.03
N PRO A 126 19.80 10.39 10.65
CA PRO A 126 19.79 9.10 9.97
C PRO A 126 19.18 8.02 10.85
N TRP A 127 18.29 7.20 10.28
CA TRP A 127 17.49 6.22 11.00
C TRP A 127 17.40 4.87 10.30
N THR A 128 17.64 4.81 8.98
CA THR A 128 17.37 3.62 8.19
C THR A 128 18.22 2.42 8.63
N ALA A 129 19.54 2.62 8.78
CA ALA A 129 20.47 1.57 9.17
C ALA A 129 20.18 1.02 10.57
N ALA A 130 20.04 1.91 11.56
CA ALA A 130 19.72 1.53 12.94
C ALA A 130 18.39 0.78 13.03
N THR A 131 17.39 1.20 12.25
CA THR A 131 16.08 0.53 12.22
C THR A 131 16.15 -0.85 11.58
N LEU A 132 16.85 -1.01 10.46
CA LEU A 132 17.03 -2.31 9.81
C LEU A 132 17.77 -3.29 10.73
N ALA A 133 18.87 -2.85 11.35
CA ALA A 133 19.64 -3.65 12.31
C ALA A 133 18.80 -4.06 13.53
N THR A 134 18.00 -3.13 14.07
CA THR A 134 17.13 -3.41 15.22
C THR A 134 16.03 -4.43 14.89
N ILE A 135 15.46 -4.36 13.68
CA ILE A 135 14.47 -5.33 13.20
C ILE A 135 15.11 -6.71 12.95
N GLU A 136 16.34 -6.75 12.43
CA GLU A 136 17.10 -7.99 12.24
C GLU A 136 17.38 -8.70 13.57
N GLN A 137 17.85 -7.96 14.57
CA GLN A 137 18.22 -8.50 15.88
C GLN A 137 17.00 -8.93 16.70
N ARG A 138 15.84 -8.30 16.50
CA ARG A 138 14.64 -8.49 17.33
C ARG A 138 13.38 -8.68 16.47
N PRO A 139 13.31 -9.72 15.62
CA PRO A 139 12.13 -9.96 14.79
C PRO A 139 10.91 -10.27 15.65
N ALA A 140 9.72 -10.02 15.12
CA ALA A 140 8.43 -10.23 15.79
C ALA A 140 8.25 -9.48 17.13
N THR A 141 9.06 -8.46 17.40
CA THR A 141 8.94 -7.61 18.59
C THR A 141 7.94 -6.48 18.35
N ARG A 142 7.15 -6.11 19.37
CA ARG A 142 6.14 -5.05 19.25
C ARG A 142 6.78 -3.74 18.79
N ALA A 143 6.07 -3.01 17.93
CA ALA A 143 6.56 -1.75 17.38
C ALA A 143 6.88 -0.71 18.46
N ALA A 144 6.16 -0.71 19.59
CA ALA A 144 6.44 0.18 20.72
C ALA A 144 7.80 -0.12 21.35
N ASP A 145 8.13 -1.40 21.56
CA ASP A 145 9.38 -1.82 22.20
C ASP A 145 10.59 -1.57 21.29
N LEU A 146 10.44 -1.80 19.97
CA LEU A 146 11.48 -1.46 18.98
C LEU A 146 11.71 0.05 18.93
N ALA A 147 10.64 0.86 18.89
CA ALA A 147 10.75 2.31 18.90
C ALA A 147 11.42 2.81 20.19
N ALA A 148 11.02 2.28 21.34
CA ALA A 148 11.61 2.62 22.63
C ALA A 148 13.10 2.29 22.71
N SER A 149 13.54 1.15 22.14
CA SER A 149 14.97 0.81 22.09
C SER A 149 15.82 1.77 21.25
N LEU A 150 15.19 2.54 20.36
CA LEU A 150 15.82 3.58 19.56
C LEU A 150 15.60 4.99 20.13
N GLY A 151 14.95 5.11 21.29
CA GLY A 151 14.59 6.41 21.88
C GLY A 151 13.52 7.16 21.07
N ARG A 152 12.63 6.44 20.38
CA ARG A 152 11.65 7.01 19.46
C ARG A 152 10.21 6.75 19.90
N ASP A 153 9.33 7.67 19.54
CA ASP A 153 7.89 7.45 19.63
C ASP A 153 7.41 6.40 18.63
N MET A 154 6.42 5.60 19.04
CA MET A 154 5.90 4.49 18.23
C MET A 154 5.33 4.96 16.89
N LEU A 155 4.50 6.01 16.85
CA LEU A 155 3.81 6.41 15.61
C LEU A 155 4.79 6.87 14.51
N PRO A 156 5.74 7.79 14.77
CA PRO A 156 6.80 8.13 13.82
C PRO A 156 7.62 6.91 13.38
N PHE A 157 7.94 6.00 14.31
CA PHE A 157 8.66 4.77 13.97
C PHE A 157 7.88 3.89 12.98
N LYS A 158 6.57 3.70 13.17
CA LYS A 158 5.73 2.92 12.22
C LYS A 158 5.66 3.57 10.85
N ILE A 159 5.67 4.90 10.77
CA ILE A 159 5.71 5.64 9.50
C ILE A 159 7.03 5.35 8.78
N ASP A 160 8.14 5.34 9.50
CA ASP A 160 9.46 5.05 8.95
C ASP A 160 9.62 3.59 8.51
N VAL A 161 9.19 2.63 9.34
CA VAL A 161 9.15 1.21 8.93
C VAL A 161 8.28 1.01 7.69
N ARG A 162 7.19 1.77 7.54
CA ARG A 162 6.39 1.74 6.29
C ARG A 162 7.23 2.14 5.08
N LYS A 163 8.10 3.16 5.18
CA LYS A 163 9.00 3.56 4.07
C LYS A 163 9.95 2.42 3.69
N LEU A 164 10.52 1.71 4.68
CA LEU A 164 11.38 0.53 4.42
C LEU A 164 10.60 -0.61 3.76
N LYS A 165 9.36 -0.83 4.16
CA LYS A 165 8.47 -1.83 3.54
C LYS A 165 8.15 -1.49 2.09
N GLU A 166 8.03 -0.21 1.73
CA GLU A 166 7.86 0.21 0.33
C GLU A 166 9.08 -0.13 -0.55
N LEU A 167 10.27 -0.23 0.04
CA LEU A 167 11.48 -0.67 -0.63
C LEU A 167 11.63 -2.20 -0.66
N GLY A 168 10.65 -2.93 -0.11
CA GLY A 168 10.69 -4.39 0.00
C GLY A 168 11.73 -4.89 1.00
N LEU A 169 12.21 -4.08 1.95
CA LEU A 169 13.25 -4.46 2.91
C LEU A 169 12.71 -5.07 4.22
N THR A 170 11.43 -4.85 4.53
CA THR A 170 10.81 -5.33 5.77
C THR A 170 9.41 -5.88 5.51
N GLU A 171 8.96 -6.75 6.42
CA GLU A 171 7.62 -7.34 6.44
C GLU A 171 6.91 -7.01 7.75
N SER A 172 5.59 -6.82 7.67
CA SER A 172 4.75 -6.69 8.87
C SER A 172 4.20 -8.05 9.24
N LEU A 173 4.30 -8.39 10.52
CA LEU A 173 3.74 -9.60 11.11
C LEU A 173 2.49 -9.24 11.93
N ASP A 174 1.79 -10.25 12.44
CA ASP A 174 0.71 -10.04 13.42
C ASP A 174 1.24 -9.30 14.66
N VAL A 175 2.48 -9.61 15.06
CA VAL A 175 3.22 -8.88 16.08
C VAL A 175 4.54 -8.42 15.50
N GLY A 176 4.70 -7.11 15.35
CA GLY A 176 5.99 -6.53 14.99
C GLY A 176 6.37 -6.65 13.51
N TYR A 177 7.68 -6.73 13.28
CA TYR A 177 8.29 -6.72 11.95
C TYR A 177 9.39 -7.78 11.85
N ARG A 178 9.77 -8.09 10.62
CA ARG A 178 11.02 -8.81 10.29
C ARG A 178 11.63 -8.24 9.01
N LEU A 179 12.89 -8.56 8.74
CA LEU A 179 13.45 -8.34 7.41
C LEU A 179 12.77 -9.27 6.40
N SER A 180 12.65 -8.80 5.17
CA SER A 180 12.31 -9.65 4.03
C SER A 180 13.55 -10.40 3.52
N PRO A 181 13.41 -11.43 2.67
CA PRO A 181 14.53 -12.02 1.94
C PRO A 181 15.44 -10.98 1.28
N ARG A 182 14.85 -10.00 0.58
CA ARG A 182 15.58 -8.86 0.00
C ARG A 182 16.33 -8.02 1.03
N GLY A 183 15.69 -7.72 2.17
CA GLY A 183 16.28 -6.93 3.25
C GLY A 183 17.49 -7.61 3.87
N THR A 184 17.40 -8.93 4.11
CA THR A 184 18.52 -9.74 4.60
C THR A 184 19.65 -9.80 3.58
N ALA A 185 19.35 -10.02 2.30
CA ALA A 185 20.37 -10.02 1.25
C ALA A 185 21.09 -8.67 1.14
N PHE A 186 20.33 -7.57 1.25
CA PHE A 186 20.89 -6.22 1.25
C PHE A 186 21.86 -5.98 2.42
N LEU A 187 21.47 -6.35 3.66
CA LEU A 187 22.37 -6.17 4.81
C LEU A 187 23.63 -7.03 4.71
N ARG A 188 23.52 -8.26 4.20
CA ARG A 188 24.69 -9.11 3.94
C ARG A 188 25.65 -8.46 2.94
N SER A 189 25.12 -7.95 1.83
CA SER A 189 25.95 -7.27 0.82
C SER A 189 26.70 -6.04 1.36
N ARG A 190 26.13 -5.35 2.36
CA ARG A 190 26.79 -4.23 3.05
C ARG A 190 27.91 -4.71 3.97
N ALA A 191 27.67 -5.78 4.72
CA ALA A 191 28.68 -6.38 5.59
C ALA A 191 29.88 -6.90 4.80
N ASP A 192 29.64 -7.46 3.60
CA ASP A 192 30.70 -7.94 2.71
C ASP A 192 31.50 -6.78 2.07
N ALA A 193 30.91 -5.57 2.00
CA ALA A 193 31.53 -4.38 1.41
C ALA A 193 32.30 -3.49 2.40
N GLU A 194 32.09 -3.66 3.71
CA GLU A 194 32.88 -3.02 4.77
C GLU A 194 33.92 -4.01 5.31
N PRO A 195 35.15 -4.07 4.74
CA PRO A 195 36.22 -4.84 5.36
C PRO A 195 36.57 -4.22 6.71
N SER A 196 36.70 -5.07 7.73
CA SER A 196 37.15 -4.72 9.09
C SER A 196 38.43 -3.88 9.12
#